data_AF-A0AAD5KPN2-F1
#
_entry.id   AF-A0AAD5KPN2-F1
#
_cell.length_a   1.000
_cell.length_b   1.000
_cell.length_c   1.000
_cell.angle_alpha   90.00
_cell.angle_beta   90.00
_cell.angle_gamma   90.00
#
_symmetry.space_group_name_H-M   'P 1'
#
loop_
_entity.id
_entity.type
_entity.pdbx_description
1 polymer ?
#
loop_
_entity_poly.entity_id
_entity_poly.type
_entity_poly.pdbx_seq_one_letter_code
_entity_poly.pdbx_strand_id
1 'polypeptide(L)'
;MDNFRGAIKKSPAQIVLQTLRTTLTLPPAAARSVINELTKPTSSQKTYIKHISNSFWKGTLIGKNIKYDSDAEAVRRLRRADVVIFNIHGGGFRTGNSTMYMTSYITWLDMLQEKHGLDAIMMSVEYGLAPVHKYPGPVFECMKAYKHLTQELHVPSWKVIFSGDSAGGALCLETLMRTYAPSIINDLDAPRTNFDIGLPAAMLLVSPLITPETNSWSWENLEKHDMVTQHLAKLVFKEYLDFPNVDPEDVPILKLAKVEKDFERFAPKNVLVFVGDKEVMRDDILHLANAVEKDGKINIRVCKESYPHDWFLIREIVKQKDKYMLEQYDEVFVDFAAYAVAEAAQDFANEKQRATIVTTTTSTTATATTAVSSPLTTTAVPVETTTTAQEQHPAANQPGVIVP
;
A
#
# COMPACT_ATOMS: atom_id res chain seq x y z
N MET A 1 -2.68 -35.55 -11.91
CA MET A 1 -2.61 -34.37 -11.02
C MET A 1 -3.54 -33.23 -11.48
N ASP A 2 -3.78 -33.05 -12.78
CA ASP A 2 -4.86 -32.15 -13.29
C ASP A 2 -6.26 -32.44 -12.70
N ASN A 3 -6.45 -33.68 -12.23
CA ASN A 3 -7.69 -34.16 -11.64
C ASN A 3 -8.00 -33.53 -10.26
N PHE A 4 -7.00 -33.20 -9.43
CA PHE A 4 -7.24 -32.67 -8.07
C PHE A 4 -7.73 -31.23 -8.11
N ARG A 5 -7.00 -30.34 -8.80
CA ARG A 5 -7.40 -28.94 -8.96
C ARG A 5 -8.75 -28.82 -9.67
N GLY A 6 -8.94 -29.58 -10.76
CA GLY A 6 -10.20 -29.60 -11.49
C GLY A 6 -11.37 -30.06 -10.63
N ALA A 7 -11.15 -31.05 -9.75
CA ALA A 7 -12.16 -31.50 -8.80
C ALA A 7 -12.50 -30.42 -7.77
N ILE A 8 -11.51 -29.77 -7.15
CA ILE A 8 -11.75 -28.70 -6.17
C ILE A 8 -12.51 -27.52 -6.80
N LYS A 9 -12.12 -27.05 -7.99
CA LYS A 9 -12.81 -25.92 -8.66
C LYS A 9 -14.26 -26.23 -9.05
N LYS A 10 -14.60 -27.51 -9.23
CA LYS A 10 -15.99 -27.96 -9.54
C LYS A 10 -16.77 -28.38 -8.29
N SER A 11 -16.12 -28.37 -7.13
CA SER A 11 -16.75 -28.78 -5.88
C SER A 11 -17.69 -27.68 -5.36
N PRO A 12 -18.74 -28.05 -4.58
CA PRO A 12 -19.53 -27.08 -3.85
C PRO A 12 -18.65 -26.15 -3.01
N ALA A 13 -19.03 -24.87 -2.92
CA ALA A 13 -18.29 -23.84 -2.19
C ALA A 13 -17.90 -24.25 -0.76
N GLN A 14 -18.78 -24.96 -0.05
CA GLN A 14 -18.50 -25.44 1.31
C GLN A 14 -17.33 -26.45 1.37
N ILE A 15 -17.19 -27.29 0.34
CA ILE A 15 -16.09 -28.26 0.25
C ILE A 15 -14.78 -27.53 -0.03
N VAL A 16 -14.82 -26.52 -0.92
CA VAL A 16 -13.66 -25.66 -1.18
C VAL A 16 -13.23 -24.96 0.11
N LEU A 17 -14.18 -24.36 0.83
CA LEU A 17 -13.93 -23.66 2.09
C LEU A 17 -13.28 -24.59 3.12
N GLN A 18 -13.82 -25.80 3.32
CA GLN A 18 -13.25 -26.77 4.25
C GLN A 18 -11.85 -27.25 3.81
N THR A 19 -11.63 -27.40 2.50
CA THR A 19 -10.31 -27.78 1.96
C THR A 19 -9.28 -26.69 2.24
N LEU A 20 -9.64 -25.42 2.03
CA LEU A 20 -8.77 -24.28 2.35
C LEU A 20 -8.49 -24.21 3.85
N ARG A 21 -9.52 -24.32 4.70
CA ARG A 21 -9.38 -24.34 6.16
C ARG A 21 -8.36 -25.38 6.63
N THR A 22 -8.47 -26.62 6.15
CA THR A 22 -7.50 -27.68 6.47
C THR A 22 -6.11 -27.35 5.92
N THR A 23 -6.03 -26.95 4.65
CA THR A 23 -4.76 -26.66 3.96
C THR A 23 -3.96 -25.58 4.67
N LEU A 24 -4.61 -24.50 5.09
CA LEU A 24 -3.97 -23.37 5.72
C LEU A 24 -3.41 -23.71 7.12
N THR A 25 -3.89 -24.78 7.77
CA THR A 25 -3.35 -25.24 9.07
C THR A 25 -2.21 -26.26 8.94
N LEU A 26 -1.90 -26.75 7.73
CA LEU A 26 -0.79 -27.67 7.52
C LEU A 26 0.57 -27.01 7.83
N PRO A 27 1.64 -27.80 8.05
CA PRO A 27 3.00 -27.27 8.08
C PRO A 27 3.31 -26.43 6.82
N PRO A 28 4.13 -25.37 6.91
CA PRO A 28 4.28 -24.37 5.84
C PRO A 28 4.63 -24.97 4.48
N ALA A 29 5.56 -25.91 4.42
CA ALA A 29 5.97 -26.55 3.17
C ALA A 29 4.81 -27.32 2.49
N ALA A 30 4.01 -28.05 3.28
CA ALA A 30 2.87 -28.80 2.80
C ALA A 30 1.73 -27.86 2.36
N ALA A 31 1.42 -26.85 3.17
CA ALA A 31 0.42 -25.83 2.84
C ALA A 31 0.76 -25.13 1.52
N ARG A 32 2.01 -24.67 1.35
CA ARG A 32 2.51 -24.05 0.11
C ARG A 32 2.38 -24.97 -1.09
N SER A 33 2.72 -26.26 -0.96
CA SER A 33 2.61 -27.20 -2.06
C SER A 33 1.17 -27.33 -2.55
N VAL A 34 0.20 -27.40 -1.63
CA VAL A 34 -1.22 -27.50 -1.99
C VAL A 34 -1.72 -26.20 -2.60
N ILE A 35 -1.43 -25.06 -1.97
CA ILE A 35 -1.84 -23.73 -2.48
C ILE A 35 -1.27 -23.50 -3.88
N ASN A 36 0.02 -23.76 -4.12
CA ASN A 36 0.64 -23.58 -5.43
C ASN A 36 -0.02 -24.42 -6.53
N GLU A 37 -0.47 -25.65 -6.21
CA GLU A 37 -1.20 -26.47 -7.17
C GLU A 37 -2.64 -25.99 -7.39
N LEU A 38 -3.33 -25.53 -6.35
CA LEU A 38 -4.68 -24.94 -6.48
C LEU A 38 -4.68 -23.66 -7.30
N THR A 39 -3.63 -22.84 -7.15
CA THR A 39 -3.55 -21.50 -7.74
C THR A 39 -2.70 -21.43 -9.01
N LYS A 40 -2.13 -22.55 -9.45
CA LYS A 40 -1.25 -22.65 -10.64
C LYS A 40 -1.83 -21.93 -11.86
N PRO A 41 -1.10 -21.08 -12.59
CA PRO A 41 -1.66 -20.48 -13.81
C PRO A 41 -2.01 -21.52 -14.88
N THR A 42 -3.17 -21.37 -15.55
CA THR A 42 -3.51 -22.19 -16.72
C THR A 42 -2.61 -21.84 -17.92
N SER A 43 -2.62 -22.66 -18.97
CA SER A 43 -1.82 -22.40 -20.17
C SER A 43 -2.15 -21.06 -20.83
N SER A 44 -3.42 -20.63 -20.84
CA SER A 44 -3.83 -19.32 -21.35
C SER A 44 -3.37 -18.19 -20.42
N GLN A 45 -3.50 -18.35 -19.10
CA GLN A 45 -3.06 -17.33 -18.14
C GLN A 45 -1.55 -17.10 -18.17
N LYS A 46 -0.76 -18.13 -18.53
CA LYS A 46 0.70 -17.99 -18.65
C LYS A 46 1.13 -16.94 -19.69
N THR A 47 0.33 -16.61 -20.69
CA THR A 47 0.69 -15.54 -21.65
C THR A 47 0.76 -14.17 -20.99
N TYR A 48 0.08 -14.00 -19.84
CA TYR A 48 0.06 -12.76 -19.07
C TYR A 48 1.21 -12.66 -18.06
N ILE A 49 2.12 -13.64 -17.97
CA ILE A 49 3.07 -13.75 -16.85
C ILE A 49 4.51 -13.54 -17.32
N LYS A 50 5.19 -12.58 -16.70
CA LYS A 50 6.63 -12.37 -16.82
C LYS A 50 7.26 -12.31 -15.42
N HIS A 51 7.93 -13.38 -15.02
CA HIS A 51 8.64 -13.41 -13.74
C HIS A 51 9.90 -12.53 -13.82
N ILE A 52 10.09 -11.71 -12.79
CA ILE A 52 11.26 -10.84 -12.63
C ILE A 52 11.90 -11.16 -11.28
N SER A 53 13.21 -11.37 -11.29
CA SER A 53 13.99 -11.58 -10.08
C SER A 53 15.34 -10.90 -10.27
N ASN A 54 15.58 -9.84 -9.52
CA ASN A 54 16.83 -9.10 -9.57
C ASN A 54 17.24 -8.65 -8.15
N SER A 55 18.32 -7.87 -8.05
CA SER A 55 18.82 -7.36 -6.77
C SER A 55 17.87 -6.40 -6.07
N PHE A 56 16.89 -5.82 -6.77
CA PHE A 56 15.95 -4.84 -6.24
C PHE A 56 14.67 -5.50 -5.73
N TRP A 57 14.08 -6.42 -6.51
CA TRP A 57 12.84 -7.08 -6.15
C TRP A 57 12.69 -8.44 -6.82
N LYS A 58 11.73 -9.22 -6.31
CA LYS A 58 11.30 -10.50 -6.86
C LYS A 58 9.78 -10.48 -7.01
N GLY A 59 9.29 -10.96 -8.13
CA GLY A 59 7.85 -11.08 -8.36
C GLY A 59 7.50 -11.32 -9.82
N THR A 60 6.31 -10.87 -10.19
CA THR A 60 5.75 -11.10 -11.51
C THR A 60 5.17 -9.80 -12.04
N LEU A 61 5.57 -9.44 -13.27
CA LEU A 61 4.83 -8.48 -14.07
C LEU A 61 3.70 -9.23 -14.79
N ILE A 62 2.48 -8.75 -14.60
CA ILE A 62 1.27 -9.33 -15.16
C ILE A 62 0.64 -8.32 -16.12
N GLY A 63 0.48 -8.73 -17.38
CA GLY A 63 -0.01 -7.87 -18.45
C GLY A 63 -0.23 -8.66 -19.73
N LYS A 64 -1.15 -8.21 -20.59
CA LYS A 64 -1.54 -8.94 -21.79
C LYS A 64 -0.32 -9.26 -22.67
N ASN A 65 -0.13 -10.55 -22.97
CA ASN A 65 0.98 -11.08 -23.79
C ASN A 65 2.41 -10.75 -23.28
N ILE A 66 2.57 -10.27 -22.05
CA ILE A 66 3.87 -9.85 -21.50
C ILE A 66 4.90 -10.98 -21.40
N LYS A 67 4.45 -12.25 -21.41
CA LYS A 67 5.33 -13.42 -21.45
C LYS A 67 6.35 -13.36 -22.59
N TYR A 68 5.94 -12.82 -23.74
CA TYR A 68 6.75 -12.82 -24.96
C TYR A 68 7.74 -11.65 -25.02
N ASP A 69 7.62 -10.69 -24.09
CA ASP A 69 8.50 -9.54 -24.01
C ASP A 69 9.87 -9.94 -23.45
N SER A 70 10.91 -9.23 -23.87
CA SER A 70 12.16 -9.19 -23.10
C SER A 70 11.92 -8.51 -21.75
N ASP A 71 12.78 -8.75 -20.75
CA ASP A 71 12.66 -8.09 -19.44
C ASP A 71 12.67 -6.56 -19.57
N ALA A 72 13.51 -6.04 -20.47
CA ALA A 72 13.57 -4.61 -20.77
C ALA A 72 12.27 -4.07 -21.39
N GLU A 73 11.63 -4.84 -22.28
CA GLU A 73 10.35 -4.44 -22.87
C GLU A 73 9.21 -4.50 -21.85
N ALA A 74 9.14 -5.55 -21.03
CA ALA A 74 8.14 -5.66 -19.96
C ALA A 74 8.23 -4.47 -18.98
N VAL A 75 9.46 -4.06 -18.62
CA VAL A 75 9.69 -2.86 -17.79
C VAL A 75 9.33 -1.57 -18.53
N ARG A 76 9.61 -1.46 -19.84
CA ARG A 76 9.18 -0.30 -20.64
C ARG A 76 7.66 -0.17 -20.68
N ARG A 77 6.94 -1.28 -20.87
CA ARG A 77 5.47 -1.29 -20.82
C ARG A 77 4.96 -0.88 -19.45
N LEU A 78 5.52 -1.45 -18.36
CA LEU A 78 5.17 -1.06 -16.98
C LEU A 78 5.27 0.46 -16.76
N ARG A 79 6.33 1.09 -17.27
CA ARG A 79 6.54 2.55 -17.15
C ARG A 79 5.57 3.38 -17.98
N ARG A 80 5.06 2.83 -19.08
CA ARG A 80 4.15 3.51 -20.01
C ARG A 80 2.68 3.31 -19.65
N ALA A 81 2.34 2.23 -18.96
CA ALA A 81 0.99 1.90 -18.53
C ALA A 81 0.30 3.11 -17.89
N ASP A 82 -0.99 3.25 -18.14
CA ASP A 82 -1.82 4.30 -17.55
C ASP A 82 -2.11 3.99 -16.08
N VAL A 83 -2.26 2.70 -15.77
CA VAL A 83 -2.50 2.18 -14.41
C VAL A 83 -1.45 1.13 -14.06
N VAL A 84 -0.85 1.25 -12.87
CA VAL A 84 0.02 0.23 -12.31
C VAL A 84 -0.58 -0.31 -11.02
N ILE A 85 -0.97 -1.59 -11.01
CA ILE A 85 -1.45 -2.25 -9.78
C ILE A 85 -0.23 -2.85 -9.06
N PHE A 86 0.16 -2.26 -7.94
CA PHE A 86 1.21 -2.80 -7.07
C PHE A 86 0.58 -3.77 -6.07
N ASN A 87 0.71 -5.07 -6.36
CA ASN A 87 -0.01 -6.12 -5.66
C ASN A 87 0.87 -6.86 -4.65
N ILE A 88 0.33 -7.09 -3.44
CA ILE A 88 0.95 -7.88 -2.39
C ILE A 88 -0.06 -8.96 -1.97
N HIS A 89 0.27 -10.23 -2.21
CA HIS A 89 -0.66 -11.33 -1.94
C HIS A 89 -0.80 -11.65 -0.45
N GLY A 90 -1.89 -12.30 -0.07
CA GLY A 90 -2.15 -12.81 1.28
C GLY A 90 -1.54 -14.19 1.54
N GLY A 91 -2.23 -15.01 2.33
CA GLY A 91 -1.76 -16.34 2.73
C GLY A 91 -1.04 -16.39 4.09
N GLY A 92 -1.36 -15.44 4.98
CA GLY A 92 -0.90 -15.45 6.38
C GLY A 92 0.62 -15.37 6.53
N PHE A 93 1.30 -14.63 5.64
CA PHE A 93 2.77 -14.51 5.55
C PHE A 93 3.54 -15.83 5.34
N ARG A 94 2.85 -16.98 5.27
CA ARG A 94 3.43 -18.32 5.27
C ARG A 94 3.12 -19.13 4.00
N THR A 95 2.12 -18.71 3.23
CA THR A 95 1.69 -19.27 1.95
C THR A 95 1.42 -18.16 0.93
N GLY A 96 1.02 -18.53 -0.29
CA GLY A 96 0.73 -17.60 -1.37
C GLY A 96 1.87 -17.48 -2.37
N ASN A 97 1.59 -16.81 -3.49
CA ASN A 97 2.55 -16.45 -4.53
C ASN A 97 1.99 -15.30 -5.39
N SER A 98 2.88 -14.63 -6.14
CA SER A 98 2.55 -13.47 -6.97
C SER A 98 1.53 -13.73 -8.09
N THR A 99 1.19 -14.99 -8.36
CA THR A 99 0.24 -15.40 -9.43
C THR A 99 -1.03 -16.04 -8.91
N MET A 100 -1.30 -16.01 -7.60
CA MET A 100 -2.33 -16.90 -7.04
C MET A 100 -3.78 -16.55 -7.43
N TYR A 101 -4.05 -15.32 -7.85
CA TYR A 101 -5.38 -14.85 -8.26
C TYR A 101 -5.46 -14.43 -9.74
N MET A 102 -4.75 -15.14 -10.65
CA MET A 102 -4.68 -14.78 -12.08
C MET A 102 -6.03 -14.51 -12.76
N THR A 103 -7.12 -15.18 -12.34
CA THR A 103 -8.45 -14.91 -12.93
C THR A 103 -8.86 -13.47 -12.66
N SER A 104 -8.85 -13.03 -11.40
CA SER A 104 -9.20 -11.65 -11.05
C SER A 104 -8.23 -10.66 -11.67
N TYR A 105 -6.92 -10.94 -11.61
CA TYR A 105 -5.91 -10.04 -12.16
C TYR A 105 -6.12 -9.80 -13.66
N ILE A 106 -6.32 -10.86 -14.45
CA ILE A 106 -6.55 -10.73 -15.90
C ILE A 106 -7.85 -10.00 -16.17
N THR A 107 -8.93 -10.35 -15.48
CA THR A 107 -10.24 -9.68 -15.64
C THR A 107 -10.11 -8.18 -15.42
N TRP A 108 -9.43 -7.74 -14.36
CA TRP A 108 -9.26 -6.31 -14.08
C TRP A 108 -8.44 -5.59 -15.16
N LEU A 109 -7.33 -6.20 -15.61
CA LEU A 109 -6.47 -5.60 -16.63
C LEU A 109 -7.18 -5.48 -17.98
N ASP A 110 -7.89 -6.54 -18.40
CA ASP A 110 -8.66 -6.51 -19.65
C ASP A 110 -9.85 -5.53 -19.55
N MET A 111 -10.58 -5.49 -18.42
CA MET A 111 -11.71 -4.57 -18.23
C MET A 111 -11.28 -3.09 -18.16
N LEU A 112 -10.12 -2.76 -17.57
CA LEU A 112 -9.58 -1.39 -17.59
C LEU A 112 -9.35 -0.92 -19.04
N GLN A 113 -8.82 -1.79 -19.88
CA GLN A 113 -8.60 -1.50 -21.29
C GLN A 113 -9.91 -1.43 -22.08
N GLU A 114 -10.84 -2.36 -21.86
CA GLU A 114 -12.10 -2.47 -22.60
C GLU A 114 -13.10 -1.38 -22.23
N LYS A 115 -13.22 -1.03 -20.95
CA LYS A 115 -14.22 -0.08 -20.43
C LYS A 115 -13.72 1.36 -20.42
N HIS A 116 -12.44 1.57 -20.07
CA HIS A 116 -11.87 2.92 -19.87
C HIS A 116 -10.77 3.27 -20.86
N GLY A 117 -10.34 2.34 -21.71
CA GLY A 117 -9.25 2.57 -22.67
C GLY A 117 -7.87 2.68 -22.02
N LEU A 118 -7.73 2.25 -20.76
CA LEU A 118 -6.49 2.39 -19.98
C LEU A 118 -5.64 1.13 -20.07
N ASP A 119 -4.39 1.26 -20.52
CA ASP A 119 -3.44 0.15 -20.48
C ASP A 119 -2.95 -0.04 -19.04
N ALA A 120 -3.07 -1.27 -18.53
CA ALA A 120 -2.77 -1.58 -17.15
C ALA A 120 -1.74 -2.71 -17.05
N ILE A 121 -0.81 -2.57 -16.11
CA ILE A 121 0.13 -3.63 -15.74
C ILE A 121 0.12 -3.81 -14.23
N MET A 122 0.11 -5.05 -13.79
CA MET A 122 0.25 -5.39 -12.38
C MET A 122 1.69 -5.79 -12.08
N MET A 123 2.27 -5.19 -11.05
CA MET A 123 3.54 -5.59 -10.43
C MET A 123 3.20 -6.33 -9.13
N SER A 124 3.19 -7.67 -9.19
CA SER A 124 2.82 -8.52 -8.05
C SER A 124 4.07 -9.05 -7.35
N VAL A 125 4.25 -8.67 -6.09
CA VAL A 125 5.47 -8.95 -5.30
C VAL A 125 5.47 -10.40 -4.83
N GLU A 126 6.63 -11.06 -4.92
CA GLU A 126 6.89 -12.40 -4.37
C GLU A 126 7.81 -12.27 -3.16
N TYR A 127 7.23 -11.87 -2.02
CA TYR A 127 7.95 -11.66 -0.77
C TYR A 127 8.29 -12.99 -0.07
N GLY A 128 9.29 -12.96 0.80
CA GLY A 128 9.75 -14.10 1.57
C GLY A 128 8.69 -14.59 2.56
N LEU A 129 8.53 -15.92 2.67
CA LEU A 129 7.50 -16.50 3.53
C LEU A 129 8.06 -17.06 4.84
N ALA A 130 7.35 -16.81 5.94
CA ALA A 130 7.59 -17.39 7.25
C ALA A 130 7.42 -18.92 7.22
N PRO A 131 8.22 -19.69 7.98
CA PRO A 131 9.11 -19.24 9.06
C PRO A 131 10.53 -18.86 8.61
N VAL A 132 10.86 -19.01 7.32
CA VAL A 132 12.22 -18.71 6.81
C VAL A 132 12.47 -17.20 6.77
N HIS A 133 11.48 -16.44 6.33
CA HIS A 133 11.52 -14.97 6.33
C HIS A 133 10.46 -14.46 7.30
N LYS A 134 10.90 -14.09 8.50
CA LYS A 134 10.06 -13.56 9.56
C LYS A 134 9.94 -12.04 9.47
N TYR A 135 9.02 -11.46 10.23
CA TYR A 135 8.95 -10.02 10.45
C TYR A 135 10.33 -9.46 10.90
N PRO A 136 10.80 -8.30 10.39
CA PRO A 136 10.19 -7.40 9.39
C PRO A 136 10.62 -7.68 7.93
N GLY A 137 11.25 -8.83 7.63
CA GLY A 137 11.81 -9.13 6.31
C GLY A 137 10.83 -8.92 5.15
N PRO A 138 9.63 -9.54 5.19
CA PRO A 138 8.66 -9.43 4.10
C PRO A 138 8.21 -7.99 3.79
N VAL A 139 7.97 -7.16 4.81
CA VAL A 139 7.59 -5.76 4.58
C VAL A 139 8.75 -4.95 4.00
N PHE A 140 9.99 -5.22 4.39
CA PHE A 140 11.16 -4.58 3.78
C PHE A 140 11.35 -4.96 2.31
N GLU A 141 11.03 -6.19 1.93
CA GLU A 141 11.03 -6.60 0.52
C GLU A 141 9.93 -5.88 -0.29
N CYS A 142 8.73 -5.72 0.26
CA CYS A 142 7.66 -4.93 -0.34
C CYS A 142 8.05 -3.45 -0.49
N MET A 143 8.63 -2.83 0.55
CA MET A 143 9.13 -1.46 0.49
C MET A 143 10.22 -1.30 -0.58
N LYS A 144 11.14 -2.26 -0.67
CA LYS A 144 12.21 -2.24 -1.67
C LYS A 144 11.66 -2.36 -3.09
N ALA A 145 10.66 -3.20 -3.31
CA ALA A 145 9.95 -3.31 -4.58
C ALA A 145 9.20 -2.01 -4.93
N TYR A 146 8.52 -1.40 -3.96
CA TYR A 146 7.80 -0.13 -4.19
C TYR A 146 8.75 1.04 -4.48
N LYS A 147 9.86 1.12 -3.74
CA LYS A 147 10.94 2.08 -3.99
C LYS A 147 11.51 1.89 -5.40
N HIS A 148 11.74 0.65 -5.83
CA HIS A 148 12.21 0.37 -7.18
C HIS A 148 11.21 0.86 -8.24
N LEU A 149 9.91 0.61 -8.06
CA LEU A 149 8.87 1.07 -8.97
C LEU A 149 8.85 2.61 -9.11
N THR A 150 8.85 3.32 -7.99
CA THR A 150 8.64 4.76 -7.97
C THR A 150 9.92 5.57 -8.21
N GLN A 151 11.04 5.16 -7.62
CA GLN A 151 12.29 5.93 -7.64
C GLN A 151 13.26 5.47 -8.72
N GLU A 152 13.37 4.17 -9.00
CA GLU A 152 14.33 3.66 -10.00
C GLU A 152 13.69 3.57 -11.40
N LEU A 153 12.44 3.11 -11.48
CA LEU A 153 11.70 3.03 -12.75
C LEU A 153 10.96 4.33 -13.08
N HIS A 154 10.92 5.28 -12.13
CA HIS A 154 10.25 6.57 -12.26
C HIS A 154 8.77 6.44 -12.67
N VAL A 155 8.09 5.40 -12.19
CA VAL A 155 6.63 5.30 -12.35
C VAL A 155 5.98 6.33 -11.43
N PRO A 156 5.20 7.30 -11.97
CA PRO A 156 4.56 8.30 -11.14
C PRO A 156 3.58 7.68 -10.15
N SER A 157 3.61 8.13 -8.89
CA SER A 157 2.77 7.55 -7.83
C SER A 157 1.27 7.69 -8.12
N TRP A 158 0.85 8.76 -8.80
CA TRP A 158 -0.53 8.98 -9.23
C TRP A 158 -1.04 7.97 -10.28
N LYS A 159 -0.18 7.08 -10.81
CA LYS A 159 -0.59 5.92 -11.62
C LYS A 159 -0.74 4.63 -10.80
N VAL A 160 -0.25 4.63 -9.56
CA VAL A 160 -0.09 3.41 -8.76
C VAL A 160 -1.32 3.18 -7.89
N ILE A 161 -1.84 1.95 -7.94
CA ILE A 161 -2.87 1.46 -7.03
C ILE A 161 -2.27 0.33 -6.21
N PHE A 162 -2.26 0.46 -4.88
CA PHE A 162 -1.92 -0.66 -4.00
C PHE A 162 -3.05 -1.67 -3.99
N SER A 163 -2.72 -2.96 -3.99
CA SER A 163 -3.70 -4.05 -3.87
C SER A 163 -3.16 -5.11 -2.94
N GLY A 164 -3.94 -5.54 -1.97
CA GLY A 164 -3.56 -6.68 -1.14
C GLY A 164 -4.71 -7.30 -0.38
N ASP A 165 -4.59 -8.61 -0.14
CA ASP A 165 -5.57 -9.41 0.57
C ASP A 165 -5.03 -9.95 1.89
N SER A 166 -5.86 -10.04 2.93
CA SER A 166 -5.47 -10.66 4.20
C SER A 166 -4.14 -10.08 4.74
N ALA A 167 -3.15 -10.94 4.96
CA ALA A 167 -1.78 -10.57 5.30
C ALA A 167 -1.10 -9.62 4.29
N GLY A 168 -1.44 -9.70 3.00
CA GLY A 168 -0.97 -8.79 1.96
C GLY A 168 -1.54 -7.39 2.12
N GLY A 169 -2.80 -7.26 2.55
CA GLY A 169 -3.40 -5.97 2.94
C GLY A 169 -2.68 -5.33 4.12
N ALA A 170 -2.26 -6.16 5.09
CA ALA A 170 -1.43 -5.73 6.21
C ALA A 170 -0.07 -5.18 5.74
N LEU A 171 0.58 -5.89 4.81
CA LEU A 171 1.84 -5.44 4.18
C LEU A 171 1.66 -4.19 3.32
N CYS A 172 0.52 -4.00 2.64
CA CYS A 172 0.23 -2.77 1.91
C CYS A 172 0.21 -1.57 2.88
N LEU A 173 -0.58 -1.68 3.96
CA LEU A 173 -0.69 -0.64 4.98
C LEU A 173 0.67 -0.33 5.62
N GLU A 174 1.41 -1.36 6.05
CA GLU A 174 2.71 -1.16 6.67
C GLU A 174 3.76 -0.61 5.70
N THR A 175 3.75 -1.04 4.43
CA THR A 175 4.63 -0.48 3.40
C THR A 175 4.39 1.02 3.25
N LEU A 176 3.12 1.44 3.12
CA LEU A 176 2.78 2.86 2.99
C LEU A 176 3.12 3.65 4.25
N MET A 177 2.79 3.13 5.43
CA MET A 177 3.17 3.78 6.69
C MET A 177 4.68 3.96 6.82
N ARG A 178 5.47 2.91 6.57
CA ARG A 178 6.93 2.99 6.65
C ARG A 178 7.52 3.90 5.58
N THR A 179 6.90 3.98 4.41
CA THR A 179 7.35 4.85 3.33
C THR A 179 7.00 6.32 3.62
N TYR A 180 5.80 6.64 4.09
CA TYR A 180 5.28 8.01 4.15
C TYR A 180 5.20 8.60 5.56
N ALA A 181 5.13 7.76 6.59
CA ALA A 181 5.04 8.20 7.97
C ALA A 181 5.85 7.28 8.90
N PRO A 182 7.18 7.11 8.66
CA PRO A 182 8.00 6.13 9.36
C PRO A 182 8.00 6.31 10.89
N SER A 183 7.81 7.54 11.37
CA SER A 183 7.74 7.85 12.80
C SER A 183 6.49 7.30 13.50
N ILE A 184 5.43 6.92 12.75
CA ILE A 184 4.21 6.29 13.31
C ILE A 184 4.51 5.00 14.06
N ILE A 185 5.62 4.34 13.72
CA ILE A 185 6.10 3.14 14.41
C ILE A 185 6.31 3.39 15.91
N ASN A 186 6.80 4.57 16.27
CA ASN A 186 7.15 4.94 17.64
C ASN A 186 6.09 5.85 18.29
N ASP A 187 5.41 6.66 17.48
CA ASP A 187 4.43 7.65 17.93
C ASP A 187 3.28 7.72 16.92
N LEU A 188 2.10 7.20 17.30
CA LEU A 188 0.92 7.14 16.42
C LEU A 188 0.43 8.53 15.96
N ASP A 189 0.79 9.60 16.65
CA ASP A 189 0.46 10.99 16.30
C ASP A 189 1.54 11.67 15.44
N ALA A 190 2.66 10.99 15.14
CA ALA A 190 3.78 11.59 14.42
C ALA A 190 3.39 12.06 13.01
N PRO A 191 3.74 13.29 12.60
CA PRO A 191 3.34 13.80 11.30
C PRO A 191 4.10 13.09 10.17
N ARG A 192 3.53 13.15 8.96
CA ARG A 192 4.26 12.86 7.73
C ARG A 192 5.35 13.91 7.51
N THR A 193 6.54 13.47 7.08
CA THR A 193 7.69 14.37 6.87
C THR A 193 8.21 14.40 5.44
N ASN A 194 7.78 13.49 4.56
CA ASN A 194 8.26 13.35 3.19
C ASN A 194 7.17 13.63 2.14
N PHE A 195 6.81 14.91 2.03
CA PHE A 195 5.83 15.40 1.05
C PHE A 195 6.38 15.46 -0.38
N ASP A 196 7.68 15.24 -0.57
CA ASP A 196 8.37 15.18 -1.87
C ASP A 196 8.03 13.92 -2.67
N ILE A 197 7.57 12.86 -2.00
CA ILE A 197 7.11 11.63 -2.64
C ILE A 197 5.59 11.63 -2.67
N GLY A 198 4.96 11.63 -3.85
CA GLY A 198 3.50 11.55 -3.94
C GLY A 198 2.95 10.22 -3.36
N LEU A 199 1.77 10.26 -2.76
CA LEU A 199 1.03 9.03 -2.39
C LEU A 199 0.59 8.28 -3.66
N PRO A 200 0.31 6.97 -3.57
CA PRO A 200 -0.38 6.26 -4.65
C PRO A 200 -1.77 6.87 -4.91
N ALA A 201 -2.33 6.59 -6.08
CA ALA A 201 -3.67 7.06 -6.45
C ALA A 201 -4.77 6.44 -5.57
N ALA A 202 -4.62 5.15 -5.25
CA ALA A 202 -5.60 4.41 -4.48
C ALA A 202 -5.02 3.17 -3.79
N MET A 203 -5.84 2.55 -2.94
CA MET A 203 -5.58 1.27 -2.32
C MET A 203 -6.83 0.37 -2.33
N LEU A 204 -6.67 -0.86 -2.78
CA LEU A 204 -7.63 -1.96 -2.68
C LEU A 204 -7.19 -2.90 -1.54
N LEU A 205 -8.07 -3.11 -0.58
CA LEU A 205 -7.90 -4.09 0.49
C LEU A 205 -9.00 -5.14 0.42
N VAL A 206 -8.62 -6.41 0.47
CA VAL A 206 -9.57 -7.53 0.53
C VAL A 206 -9.35 -8.26 1.85
N SER A 207 -10.33 -8.23 2.75
CA SER A 207 -10.28 -8.89 4.05
C SER A 207 -8.97 -8.60 4.83
N PRO A 208 -8.51 -7.33 4.95
CA PRO A 208 -7.16 -7.04 5.42
C PRO A 208 -6.96 -7.46 6.89
N LEU A 209 -5.81 -8.06 7.18
CA LEU A 209 -5.39 -8.33 8.56
C LEU A 209 -4.82 -7.04 9.18
N ILE A 210 -5.48 -6.48 10.20
CA ILE A 210 -5.11 -5.17 10.77
C ILE A 210 -4.71 -5.22 12.26
N THR A 211 -4.87 -6.39 12.90
CA THR A 211 -4.62 -6.61 14.33
C THR A 211 -4.28 -8.08 14.58
N PRO A 212 -3.46 -8.43 15.60
CA PRO A 212 -3.27 -9.81 16.03
C PRO A 212 -4.40 -10.31 16.92
N GLU A 213 -5.22 -9.39 17.42
CA GLU A 213 -6.26 -9.72 18.38
C GLU A 213 -7.30 -10.62 17.73
N THR A 214 -7.79 -11.59 18.50
CA THR A 214 -8.74 -12.60 18.02
C THR A 214 -9.95 -12.71 18.94
N ASN A 215 -10.37 -11.57 19.52
CA ASN A 215 -11.36 -11.48 20.61
C ASN A 215 -12.56 -10.57 20.29
N SER A 216 -12.70 -10.06 19.06
CA SER A 216 -13.91 -9.35 18.66
C SER A 216 -15.10 -10.30 18.49
N TRP A 217 -16.33 -9.76 18.40
CA TRP A 217 -17.54 -10.58 18.31
C TRP A 217 -17.49 -11.50 17.07
N SER A 218 -16.99 -11.02 15.94
CA SER A 218 -16.82 -11.83 14.72
C SER A 218 -15.86 -13.01 14.93
N TRP A 219 -14.76 -12.83 15.66
CA TRP A 219 -13.87 -13.94 16.02
C TRP A 219 -14.58 -14.99 16.89
N GLU A 220 -15.34 -14.56 17.90
CA GLU A 220 -16.02 -15.47 18.82
C GLU A 220 -17.19 -16.22 18.19
N ASN A 221 -17.86 -15.64 17.19
CA ASN A 221 -19.16 -16.13 16.70
C ASN A 221 -19.14 -16.66 15.26
N LEU A 222 -18.21 -16.21 14.42
CA LEU A 222 -18.21 -16.52 12.98
C LEU A 222 -17.19 -17.58 12.56
N GLU A 223 -16.30 -18.04 13.45
CA GLU A 223 -15.24 -18.99 13.11
C GLU A 223 -15.76 -20.24 12.37
N LYS A 224 -16.95 -20.77 12.74
CA LYS A 224 -17.54 -21.95 12.08
C LYS A 224 -17.94 -21.73 10.62
N HIS A 225 -18.03 -20.47 10.18
CA HIS A 225 -18.41 -20.07 8.83
C HIS A 225 -17.22 -19.66 7.96
N ASP A 226 -16.02 -19.59 8.54
CA ASP A 226 -14.83 -19.06 7.90
C ASP A 226 -13.73 -20.13 7.70
N MET A 227 -12.80 -19.85 6.78
CA MET A 227 -11.55 -20.61 6.64
C MET A 227 -10.48 -20.16 7.64
N VAL A 228 -10.54 -18.89 8.07
CA VAL A 228 -9.67 -18.37 9.13
C VAL A 228 -10.24 -18.75 10.49
N THR A 229 -9.35 -19.11 11.41
CA THR A 229 -9.69 -19.57 12.77
C THR A 229 -8.71 -18.99 13.78
N GLN A 230 -9.11 -18.91 15.06
CA GLN A 230 -8.20 -18.50 16.12
C GLN A 230 -6.96 -19.40 16.18
N HIS A 231 -7.13 -20.69 15.89
CA HIS A 231 -6.01 -21.63 15.81
C HIS A 231 -5.04 -21.27 14.68
N LEU A 232 -5.55 -20.98 13.48
CA LEU A 232 -4.73 -20.58 12.33
C LEU A 232 -4.00 -19.27 12.63
N ALA A 233 -4.69 -18.27 13.20
CA ALA A 233 -4.08 -16.99 13.57
C ALA A 233 -2.90 -17.18 14.53
N LYS A 234 -3.07 -18.00 15.58
CA LYS A 234 -1.99 -18.36 16.51
C LYS A 234 -0.78 -18.99 15.81
N LEU A 235 -1.01 -19.90 14.85
CA LEU A 235 0.07 -20.50 14.06
C LEU A 235 0.78 -19.46 13.18
N VAL A 236 0.02 -18.63 12.47
CA VAL A 236 0.53 -17.57 11.60
C VAL A 236 1.44 -16.62 12.40
N PHE A 237 0.97 -16.08 13.52
CA PHE A 237 1.76 -15.15 14.31
C PHE A 237 2.96 -15.82 14.98
N LYS A 238 2.84 -17.08 15.43
CA LYS A 238 3.97 -17.83 15.98
C LYS A 238 5.09 -18.05 14.94
N GLU A 239 4.75 -18.27 13.69
CA GLU A 239 5.73 -18.51 12.63
C GLU A 239 6.28 -17.21 12.05
N TYR A 240 5.46 -16.18 11.95
CA TYR A 240 5.81 -14.88 11.36
C TYR A 240 6.58 -13.98 12.31
N LEU A 241 6.23 -13.97 13.59
CA LEU A 241 6.89 -13.17 14.62
C LEU A 241 7.97 -14.02 15.30
N ASP A 242 9.15 -13.44 15.51
CA ASP A 242 10.26 -14.14 16.17
C ASP A 242 10.14 -14.06 17.70
N PHE A 243 9.05 -14.55 18.28
CA PHE A 243 8.88 -14.53 19.74
C PHE A 243 9.89 -15.48 20.45
N PRO A 244 10.47 -15.08 21.59
CA PRO A 244 10.26 -13.83 22.34
C PRO A 244 11.20 -12.67 21.94
N ASN A 245 12.00 -12.80 20.88
CA ASN A 245 13.01 -11.82 20.49
C ASN A 245 12.44 -10.51 19.90
N VAL A 246 11.15 -10.49 19.59
CA VAL A 246 10.41 -9.31 19.13
C VAL A 246 9.44 -8.87 20.22
N ASP A 247 9.56 -7.63 20.67
CA ASP A 247 8.55 -6.99 21.52
C ASP A 247 7.28 -6.78 20.68
N PRO A 248 6.09 -7.27 21.11
CA PRO A 248 4.82 -6.96 20.46
C PRO A 248 4.59 -5.45 20.21
N GLU A 249 5.12 -4.58 21.08
CA GLU A 249 5.04 -3.13 20.92
C GLU A 249 5.95 -2.61 19.79
N ASP A 250 6.92 -3.38 19.29
CA ASP A 250 7.77 -2.98 18.17
C ASP A 250 7.24 -3.47 16.81
N VAL A 251 6.04 -4.08 16.78
CA VAL A 251 5.42 -4.61 15.55
C VAL A 251 4.30 -3.66 15.08
N PRO A 252 4.56 -2.73 14.14
CA PRO A 252 3.59 -1.72 13.68
C PRO A 252 2.36 -2.33 13.03
N ILE A 253 2.51 -3.50 12.37
CA ILE A 253 1.39 -4.24 11.79
C ILE A 253 0.33 -4.62 12.84
N LEU A 254 0.73 -4.69 14.12
CA LEU A 254 -0.16 -5.01 15.24
C LEU A 254 -0.77 -3.77 15.88
N LYS A 255 -0.29 -2.57 15.50
CA LYS A 255 -0.80 -1.28 15.97
C LYS A 255 -1.67 -0.57 14.93
N LEU A 256 -1.83 -1.12 13.73
CA LEU A 256 -2.65 -0.55 12.66
C LEU A 256 -4.08 -0.24 13.11
N ALA A 257 -4.70 -1.18 13.84
CA ALA A 257 -6.04 -0.98 14.41
C ALA A 257 -6.12 0.12 15.50
N LYS A 258 -4.98 0.66 15.98
CA LYS A 258 -4.93 1.75 16.96
C LYS A 258 -4.87 3.14 16.32
N VAL A 259 -4.69 3.23 14.99
CA VAL A 259 -4.73 4.52 14.27
C VAL A 259 -6.19 4.95 14.11
N GLU A 260 -6.54 6.11 14.63
CA GLU A 260 -7.93 6.60 14.65
C GLU A 260 -8.13 7.89 13.82
N LYS A 261 -7.04 8.54 13.38
CA LYS A 261 -7.05 9.83 12.68
C LYS A 261 -5.79 10.07 11.85
N ASP A 262 -5.83 11.12 11.04
CA ASP A 262 -4.74 11.61 10.21
C ASP A 262 -4.21 10.54 9.25
N PHE A 263 -5.12 9.81 8.61
CA PHE A 263 -4.77 8.71 7.69
C PHE A 263 -4.06 9.19 6.43
N GLU A 264 -4.26 10.44 6.01
CA GLU A 264 -3.62 11.08 4.84
C GLU A 264 -2.09 11.19 4.98
N ARG A 265 -1.55 10.95 6.17
CA ARG A 265 -0.11 10.80 6.39
C ARG A 265 0.49 9.63 5.62
N PHE A 266 -0.28 8.59 5.30
CA PHE A 266 0.23 7.41 4.61
C PHE A 266 -0.76 6.73 3.66
N ALA A 267 -2.06 6.84 3.90
CA ALA A 267 -3.08 6.25 3.05
C ALA A 267 -3.37 7.15 1.84
N PRO A 268 -3.60 6.57 0.64
CA PRO A 268 -4.06 7.34 -0.51
C PRO A 268 -5.47 7.88 -0.29
N LYS A 269 -5.80 8.95 -1.00
CA LYS A 269 -7.10 9.63 -0.94
C LYS A 269 -8.30 8.71 -1.17
N ASN A 270 -8.13 7.64 -1.96
CA ASN A 270 -9.19 6.70 -2.30
C ASN A 270 -8.85 5.28 -1.81
N VAL A 271 -9.74 4.69 -1.01
CA VAL A 271 -9.58 3.34 -0.46
C VAL A 271 -10.84 2.50 -0.73
N LEU A 272 -10.66 1.33 -1.32
CA LEU A 272 -11.73 0.36 -1.55
C LEU A 272 -11.48 -0.89 -0.70
N VAL A 273 -12.45 -1.26 0.13
CA VAL A 273 -12.36 -2.41 1.03
C VAL A 273 -13.42 -3.43 0.67
N PHE A 274 -13.02 -4.68 0.46
CA PHE A 274 -13.91 -5.83 0.39
C PHE A 274 -13.85 -6.61 1.70
N VAL A 275 -15.02 -6.93 2.26
CA VAL A 275 -15.13 -7.65 3.53
C VAL A 275 -16.27 -8.67 3.46
N GLY A 276 -16.04 -9.85 4.02
CA GLY A 276 -17.05 -10.88 4.22
C GLY A 276 -17.85 -10.65 5.50
N ASP A 277 -19.17 -10.67 5.43
CA ASP A 277 -20.04 -10.58 6.60
C ASP A 277 -19.99 -11.84 7.49
N LYS A 278 -19.39 -12.92 6.98
CA LYS A 278 -19.19 -14.21 7.68
C LYS A 278 -17.72 -14.49 8.01
N GLU A 279 -16.84 -13.51 7.90
CA GLU A 279 -15.43 -13.68 8.23
C GLU A 279 -15.11 -13.24 9.66
N VAL A 280 -14.10 -13.86 10.26
CA VAL A 280 -13.70 -13.58 11.65
C VAL A 280 -13.06 -12.21 11.83
N MET A 281 -12.42 -11.66 10.79
CA MET A 281 -11.77 -10.33 10.80
C MET A 281 -12.76 -9.18 10.56
N ARG A 282 -14.04 -9.47 10.30
CA ARG A 282 -15.05 -8.49 9.88
C ARG A 282 -15.11 -7.27 10.80
N ASP A 283 -15.25 -7.48 12.11
CA ASP A 283 -15.46 -6.39 13.04
C ASP A 283 -14.22 -5.49 13.15
N ASP A 284 -13.03 -6.07 13.05
CA ASP A 284 -11.76 -5.34 13.05
C ASP A 284 -11.68 -4.45 11.79
N ILE A 285 -11.97 -5.00 10.61
CA ILE A 285 -11.97 -4.27 9.34
C ILE A 285 -13.00 -3.14 9.34
N LEU A 286 -14.20 -3.39 9.86
CA LEU A 286 -15.25 -2.38 9.96
C LEU A 286 -14.90 -1.30 10.99
N HIS A 287 -14.18 -1.62 12.06
CA HIS A 287 -13.64 -0.64 13.01
C HIS A 287 -12.68 0.32 12.30
N LEU A 288 -11.68 -0.22 11.57
CA LEU A 288 -10.75 0.61 10.78
C LEU A 288 -11.50 1.46 9.75
N ALA A 289 -12.45 0.88 9.02
CA ALA A 289 -13.19 1.62 8.01
C ALA A 289 -13.96 2.81 8.62
N ASN A 290 -14.62 2.59 9.76
CA ASN A 290 -15.31 3.63 10.51
C ASN A 290 -14.36 4.69 11.08
N ALA A 291 -13.15 4.32 11.50
CA ALA A 291 -12.13 5.30 11.91
C ALA A 291 -11.71 6.20 10.73
N VAL A 292 -11.48 5.61 9.55
CA VAL A 292 -11.15 6.35 8.32
C VAL A 292 -12.30 7.28 7.89
N GLU A 293 -13.55 6.81 7.94
CA GLU A 293 -14.74 7.64 7.64
C GLU A 293 -14.86 8.83 8.61
N LYS A 294 -14.61 8.61 9.91
CA LYS A 294 -14.66 9.66 10.93
C LYS A 294 -13.56 10.70 10.78
N ASP A 295 -12.36 10.29 10.37
CA ASP A 295 -11.26 11.22 10.08
C ASP A 295 -11.62 12.18 8.93
N GLY A 296 -12.46 11.72 7.98
CA GLY A 296 -13.11 12.58 6.98
C GLY A 296 -12.19 13.11 5.88
N LYS A 297 -10.96 12.61 5.80
CA LYS A 297 -9.92 13.04 4.84
C LYS A 297 -9.68 12.05 3.70
N ILE A 298 -10.17 10.82 3.85
CA ILE A 298 -10.00 9.72 2.89
C ILE A 298 -11.38 9.25 2.41
N ASN A 299 -11.53 9.09 1.10
CA ASN A 299 -12.69 8.50 0.47
C ASN A 299 -12.61 6.98 0.58
N ILE A 300 -13.22 6.42 1.63
CA ILE A 300 -13.31 4.98 1.82
C ILE A 300 -14.65 4.44 1.31
N ARG A 301 -14.61 3.32 0.59
CA ARG A 301 -15.78 2.56 0.15
C ARG A 301 -15.66 1.12 0.63
N VAL A 302 -16.69 0.62 1.32
CA VAL A 302 -16.75 -0.76 1.82
C VAL A 302 -17.78 -1.58 1.03
N CYS A 303 -17.33 -2.67 0.43
CA CYS A 303 -18.13 -3.68 -0.26
C CYS A 303 -18.26 -4.90 0.65
N LYS A 304 -19.43 -5.08 1.28
CA LYS A 304 -19.68 -6.17 2.22
C LYS A 304 -20.70 -7.17 1.70
N GLU A 305 -20.36 -8.44 1.72
CA GLU A 305 -21.24 -9.53 1.25
C GLU A 305 -21.33 -10.72 2.21
N SER A 306 -22.38 -11.52 2.11
CA SER A 306 -22.65 -12.65 3.04
C SER A 306 -21.77 -13.90 2.81
N TYR A 307 -20.46 -13.69 2.73
CA TYR A 307 -19.42 -14.67 2.44
C TYR A 307 -18.27 -14.60 3.46
N PRO A 308 -17.43 -15.66 3.54
CA PRO A 308 -16.28 -15.68 4.44
C PRO A 308 -15.06 -14.95 3.85
N HIS A 309 -13.94 -15.06 4.55
CA HIS A 309 -12.67 -14.40 4.26
C HIS A 309 -12.25 -14.56 2.78
N ASP A 310 -11.83 -13.46 2.17
CA ASP A 310 -11.31 -13.37 0.79
C ASP A 310 -12.26 -13.81 -0.33
N TRP A 311 -13.57 -13.71 -0.12
CA TRP A 311 -14.58 -14.13 -1.12
C TRP A 311 -14.43 -13.48 -2.49
N PHE A 312 -13.92 -12.24 -2.56
CA PHE A 312 -13.75 -11.53 -3.82
C PHE A 312 -12.62 -12.12 -4.68
N LEU A 313 -11.55 -12.62 -4.05
CA LEU A 313 -10.39 -13.19 -4.75
C LEU A 313 -10.44 -14.72 -4.84
N ILE A 314 -10.92 -15.38 -3.78
CA ILE A 314 -11.16 -16.82 -3.75
C ILE A 314 -12.55 -17.06 -4.35
N ARG A 315 -12.66 -16.83 -5.66
CA ARG A 315 -13.94 -16.89 -6.36
C ARG A 315 -14.67 -18.22 -6.10
N GLU A 316 -13.94 -19.32 -5.96
CA GLU A 316 -14.47 -20.67 -5.73
C GLU A 316 -15.31 -20.84 -4.45
N ILE A 317 -15.19 -19.98 -3.44
CA ILE A 317 -16.05 -20.02 -2.24
C ILE A 317 -17.38 -19.26 -2.42
N VAL A 318 -17.55 -18.54 -3.54
CA VAL A 318 -18.83 -17.93 -3.90
C VAL A 318 -19.74 -18.98 -4.55
N LYS A 319 -21.01 -19.04 -4.10
CA LYS A 319 -21.99 -20.00 -4.60
C LYS A 319 -22.34 -19.70 -6.06
N GLN A 320 -22.65 -20.74 -6.83
CA GLN A 320 -22.94 -20.60 -8.27
C GLN A 320 -24.02 -19.55 -8.57
N LYS A 321 -25.10 -19.52 -7.78
CA LYS A 321 -26.21 -18.56 -7.94
C LYS A 321 -25.82 -17.10 -7.72
N ASP A 322 -24.71 -16.84 -7.03
CA ASP A 322 -24.26 -15.50 -6.66
C ASP A 322 -23.00 -15.10 -7.45
N LYS A 323 -22.51 -15.93 -8.39
CA LYS A 323 -21.30 -15.64 -9.18
C LYS A 323 -21.38 -14.35 -9.99
N TYR A 324 -22.58 -13.93 -10.40
CA TYR A 324 -22.79 -12.68 -11.13
C TYR A 324 -22.27 -11.47 -10.33
N MET A 325 -22.29 -11.53 -9.00
CA MET A 325 -21.82 -10.43 -8.15
C MET A 325 -20.31 -10.22 -8.31
N LEU A 326 -19.54 -11.29 -8.58
CA LEU A 326 -18.09 -11.16 -8.76
C LEU A 326 -17.75 -10.29 -9.97
N GLU A 327 -18.50 -10.44 -11.06
CA GLU A 327 -18.36 -9.59 -12.26
C GLU A 327 -18.75 -8.14 -11.97
N GLN A 328 -19.86 -7.93 -11.23
CA GLN A 328 -20.25 -6.58 -10.79
C GLN A 328 -19.18 -5.93 -9.90
N TYR A 329 -18.55 -6.69 -9.03
CA TYR A 329 -17.51 -6.20 -8.14
C TYR A 329 -16.15 -6.01 -8.84
N ASP A 330 -15.87 -6.79 -9.89
CA ASP A 330 -14.76 -6.51 -10.82
C ASP A 330 -14.96 -5.14 -11.48
N GLU A 331 -16.17 -4.85 -11.96
CA GLU A 331 -16.50 -3.53 -12.51
C GLU A 331 -16.38 -2.41 -11.48
N VAL A 332 -16.81 -2.64 -10.24
CA VAL A 332 -16.65 -1.67 -9.14
C VAL A 332 -15.17 -1.33 -8.93
N PHE A 333 -14.29 -2.31 -8.89
CA PHE A 333 -12.86 -2.07 -8.74
C PHE A 333 -12.27 -1.33 -9.95
N VAL A 334 -12.65 -1.73 -11.17
CA VAL A 334 -12.14 -1.13 -12.41
C VAL A 334 -12.56 0.35 -12.53
N ASP A 335 -13.82 0.66 -12.22
CA ASP A 335 -14.31 2.05 -12.23
C ASP A 335 -13.65 2.89 -11.13
N PHE A 336 -13.47 2.31 -9.94
CA PHE A 336 -12.75 2.93 -8.84
C PHE A 336 -11.29 3.25 -9.22
N ALA A 337 -10.60 2.29 -9.86
CA ALA A 337 -9.22 2.44 -10.29
C ALA A 337 -9.06 3.55 -11.33
N ALA A 338 -9.91 3.55 -12.36
CA ALA A 338 -9.91 4.58 -13.40
C ALA A 338 -10.18 5.98 -12.83
N TYR A 339 -11.19 6.09 -11.95
CA TYR A 339 -11.51 7.35 -11.27
C TYR A 339 -10.34 7.87 -10.43
N ALA A 340 -9.77 7.03 -9.57
CA ALA A 340 -8.73 7.46 -8.64
C ALA A 340 -7.45 7.89 -9.34
N VAL A 341 -7.05 7.20 -10.42
CA VAL A 341 -5.88 7.60 -11.23
C VAL A 341 -6.14 8.93 -11.94
N ALA A 342 -7.34 9.13 -12.50
CA ALA A 342 -7.71 10.40 -13.12
C ALA A 342 -7.72 11.57 -12.12
N GLU A 343 -8.29 11.36 -10.93
CA GLU A 343 -8.30 12.34 -9.85
C GLU A 343 -6.88 12.69 -9.39
N ALA A 344 -6.05 11.68 -9.11
CA ALA A 344 -4.68 11.89 -8.66
C ALA A 344 -3.82 12.60 -9.73
N ALA A 345 -4.02 12.31 -11.01
CA ALA A 345 -3.35 13.00 -12.11
C ALA A 345 -3.77 14.48 -12.18
N GLN A 346 -5.04 14.79 -11.96
CA GLN A 346 -5.55 16.16 -11.93
C GLN A 346 -5.01 16.94 -10.71
N ASP A 347 -5.00 16.33 -9.53
CA ASP A 347 -4.45 16.93 -8.31
C ASP A 347 -2.95 17.26 -8.50
N PHE A 348 -2.18 16.33 -9.07
CA PHE A 348 -0.77 16.56 -9.42
C PHE A 348 -0.58 17.71 -10.43
N ALA A 349 -1.42 17.80 -11.47
CA ALA A 349 -1.35 18.88 -12.45
C ALA A 349 -1.65 20.26 -11.83
N ASN A 350 -2.65 20.32 -10.93
CA ASN A 350 -3.04 21.53 -10.22
C ASN A 350 -1.91 22.03 -9.29
N GLU A 351 -1.27 21.12 -8.56
CA GLU A 351 -0.13 21.44 -7.69
C GLU A 351 1.05 22.03 -8.49
N LYS A 352 1.39 21.41 -9.63
CA LYS A 352 2.45 21.90 -10.52
C LYS A 352 2.14 23.29 -11.07
N GLN A 353 0.89 23.55 -11.42
CA GLN A 353 0.47 24.88 -11.88
C GLN A 353 0.59 25.93 -10.77
N ARG A 354 0.16 25.62 -9.54
CA ARG A 354 0.30 26.50 -8.37
C ARG A 354 1.77 26.81 -8.08
N ALA A 355 2.64 25.81 -8.08
CA ALA A 355 4.08 26.00 -7.88
C ALA A 355 4.72 26.91 -8.96
N THR A 356 4.28 26.77 -10.21
CA THR A 356 4.73 27.63 -11.32
C THR A 356 4.28 29.07 -11.12
N ILE A 357 3.02 29.32 -10.74
CA ILE A 357 2.48 30.67 -10.48
C ILE A 357 3.25 31.34 -9.34
N VAL A 358 3.50 30.64 -8.23
CA VAL A 358 4.26 31.17 -7.08
C VAL A 358 5.69 31.56 -7.51
N THR A 359 6.35 30.72 -8.31
CA THR A 359 7.72 31.01 -8.82
C THR A 359 7.74 32.23 -9.76
N THR A 360 6.72 32.37 -10.62
CA THR A 360 6.63 33.50 -11.57
C THR A 360 6.30 34.82 -10.86
N THR A 361 5.49 34.77 -9.80
CA THR A 361 5.11 35.94 -9.00
C THR A 361 6.28 36.43 -8.16
N THR A 362 7.06 35.51 -7.57
CA THR A 362 8.26 35.85 -6.79
C THR A 362 9.39 36.43 -7.66
N SER A 363 9.57 35.93 -8.90
CA SER A 363 10.57 36.47 -9.83
C SER A 363 10.20 37.87 -10.37
N THR A 364 8.91 38.17 -10.52
CA THR A 364 8.43 39.50 -10.96
C THR A 364 8.52 40.54 -9.83
N THR A 365 8.32 40.16 -8.56
CA THR A 365 8.61 41.07 -7.43
C THR A 365 10.10 41.36 -7.24
N ALA A 366 11.01 40.44 -7.58
CA ALA A 366 12.45 40.67 -7.47
C ALA A 366 13.00 41.66 -8.52
N THR A 367 12.30 41.85 -9.64
CA THR A 367 12.71 42.77 -10.73
C THR A 367 12.09 44.17 -10.64
N ALA A 368 11.20 44.42 -9.66
CA ALA A 368 10.51 45.71 -9.51
C ALA A 368 11.16 46.69 -8.51
N THR A 369 12.29 46.34 -7.88
CA THR A 369 12.91 47.15 -6.79
C THR A 369 14.20 47.90 -7.16
N THR A 370 14.46 48.17 -8.44
CA THR A 370 15.58 49.05 -8.85
C THR A 370 15.18 50.06 -9.91
N ALA A 371 14.48 51.13 -9.52
CA ALA A 371 14.50 52.43 -10.22
C ALA A 371 13.71 53.51 -9.46
N VAL A 372 14.30 54.11 -8.43
CA VAL A 372 14.08 55.55 -8.14
C VAL A 372 15.38 56.11 -7.57
N SER A 373 16.18 56.74 -8.43
CA SER A 373 17.18 57.73 -8.03
C SER A 373 16.65 59.10 -8.41
N SER A 374 16.75 60.07 -7.51
CA SER A 374 16.55 61.49 -7.81
C SER A 374 17.54 62.31 -6.97
N PRO A 375 18.18 63.35 -7.54
CA PRO A 375 19.34 64.01 -6.96
C PRO A 375 18.95 65.27 -6.17
N LEU A 376 19.75 65.65 -5.17
CA LEU A 376 19.65 66.91 -4.44
C LEU A 376 21.00 67.63 -4.45
N THR A 377 20.97 68.87 -4.95
CA THR A 377 22.11 69.78 -5.10
C THR A 377 22.14 70.83 -3.99
N THR A 378 23.26 70.87 -3.26
CA THR A 378 24.03 72.02 -2.72
C THR A 378 23.37 73.21 -1.99
N THR A 379 23.88 73.53 -0.79
CA THR A 379 24.57 74.82 -0.47
C THR A 379 25.32 74.76 0.88
N ALA A 380 26.27 75.68 1.05
CA ALA A 380 27.54 75.65 1.81
C ALA A 380 27.48 76.28 3.24
N VAL A 381 28.26 75.79 4.25
CA VAL A 381 29.49 76.39 4.89
C VAL A 381 29.22 77.21 6.20
N PRO A 382 30.08 77.29 7.26
CA PRO A 382 31.13 76.37 7.77
C PRO A 382 31.45 76.42 9.32
N VAL A 383 32.49 75.66 9.74
CA VAL A 383 33.44 75.79 10.89
C VAL A 383 32.92 75.78 12.35
N GLU A 384 33.34 74.80 13.16
CA GLU A 384 34.29 74.99 14.29
C GLU A 384 34.75 73.67 14.93
N THR A 385 36.05 73.64 15.22
CA THR A 385 36.86 72.61 15.89
C THR A 385 36.66 72.63 17.41
N THR A 386 36.62 71.46 18.06
CA THR A 386 37.37 71.25 19.31
C THR A 386 37.56 69.75 19.63
N THR A 387 38.82 69.43 19.88
CA THR A 387 39.47 68.27 20.50
C THR A 387 39.00 67.95 21.93
N THR A 388 38.96 66.66 22.28
CA THR A 388 39.57 65.97 23.47
C THR A 388 39.01 64.53 23.50
N ALA A 389 39.77 63.47 23.21
CA ALA A 389 40.82 62.79 23.98
C ALA A 389 40.30 61.94 25.19
N GLN A 390 40.78 60.68 25.21
CA GLN A 390 40.86 59.70 26.32
C GLN A 390 39.54 59.01 26.73
N GLU A 391 39.46 57.72 27.07
CA GLU A 391 40.47 56.68 27.32
C GLU A 391 39.81 55.27 27.32
N GLN A 392 40.54 54.30 26.79
CA GLN A 392 40.75 52.89 27.19
C GLN A 392 39.72 52.16 28.11
N HIS A 393 39.17 51.03 27.61
CA HIS A 393 39.36 49.60 28.00
C HIS A 393 39.82 49.23 29.45
N PRO A 394 39.68 47.97 29.99
CA PRO A 394 39.20 46.71 29.36
C PRO A 394 38.43 45.68 30.26
N ALA A 395 38.06 44.56 29.62
CA ALA A 395 38.21 43.14 30.04
C ALA A 395 37.36 42.45 31.16
N ALA A 396 36.72 41.37 30.70
CA ALA A 396 36.79 39.97 31.15
C ALA A 396 36.26 39.57 32.54
N ASN A 397 35.33 38.59 32.58
CA ASN A 397 35.64 37.18 32.87
C ASN A 397 34.35 36.32 33.04
N GLN A 398 34.36 35.15 32.40
CA GLN A 398 33.69 33.91 32.86
C GLN A 398 34.46 33.35 34.09
N PRO A 399 33.97 32.38 34.92
CA PRO A 399 33.22 31.16 34.51
C PRO A 399 32.21 30.54 35.51
N GLY A 400 31.38 29.61 34.99
CA GLY A 400 31.34 28.23 35.49
C GLY A 400 30.31 27.77 36.55
N VAL A 401 29.62 26.66 36.21
CA VAL A 401 29.59 25.38 36.96
C VAL A 401 28.37 25.05 37.88
N ILE A 402 27.67 23.98 37.46
CA ILE A 402 27.05 22.82 38.19
C ILE A 402 25.71 22.97 38.97
N VAL A 403 24.75 22.21 38.43
CA VAL A 403 23.67 21.30 38.96
C VAL A 403 23.45 21.21 40.49
N PRO A 404 22.22 20.84 40.90
CA PRO A 404 21.85 19.44 41.11
C PRO A 404 20.59 18.96 40.37
#